data_AF-K4IGV8-F1
#
_entry.id   AF-K4IGV8-F1
#
_cell.length_a   1.000
_cell.length_b   1.000
_cell.length_c   1.000
_cell.angle_alpha   90.00
_cell.angle_beta   90.00
_cell.angle_gamma   90.00
#
_symmetry.space_group_name_H-M   'P 1'
#
loop_
_entity.id
_entity.type
_entity.pdbx_description
1 polymer ?
#
loop_
_entity_poly.entity_id
_entity_poly.type
_entity_poly.pdbx_seq_one_letter_code
_entity_poly.pdbx_strand_id
1 'polypeptide(L)'
;MKKKIFLSKLILITLVTSFLFACSGDDAAVPIANNPTTFEIISESPDHTILEDLLLSSGLDQALNSGIYTVFAPTDAAFGNIDTSNLSDSQVKNILMNHVVQGAAESSNLITAYLNTLAVESLSGVENNLSLYVNVGTDITLNGKSVVTGPDNLASNGVVHSVNEVITIPDVTTFAIADPTFGTLVDALTLDGQPDFVATLSSFQAPAPFTVFAPTNDAFVTAFTELGVESLTDIDPTILTSILNTHVIANANITSAELESGTIETLGETFELDAPNATLTDQNGRSIAIVVTDVQAGNGVVHVVSSVILPDLNLDPPPSANSVEMTVGNNGASSYFVSEIIGDENVTPLNVANSSWILTEGTRYKLTILGASSHPFELRNSNGDALLSQSNEGSFEADTAVDFQTDGQQFDFTVTSELAAELNKYFCTIHSGMNGMVSVQ
;
A
#
# COMPACT_ATOMS: atom_id res chain seq x y z
N MET A 1 51.36 -9.97 -9.65
CA MET A 1 50.66 -8.77 -9.14
C MET A 1 49.16 -9.04 -9.18
N LYS A 2 48.51 -8.98 -8.02
CA LYS A 2 47.14 -9.43 -7.77
C LYS A 2 46.12 -8.43 -8.33
N LYS A 3 45.13 -8.91 -9.09
CA LYS A 3 43.90 -8.16 -9.45
C LYS A 3 43.02 -8.03 -8.21
N LYS A 4 42.63 -6.81 -7.85
CA LYS A 4 41.62 -6.54 -6.82
C LYS A 4 40.25 -6.60 -7.50
N ILE A 5 39.43 -7.58 -7.10
CA ILE A 5 38.01 -7.66 -7.43
C ILE A 5 37.29 -6.90 -6.32
N PHE A 6 36.56 -5.85 -6.68
CA PHE A 6 35.62 -5.16 -5.78
C PHE A 6 34.40 -6.06 -5.62
N LEU A 7 34.16 -6.48 -4.38
CA LEU A 7 33.03 -7.30 -3.97
C LEU A 7 31.78 -6.41 -3.92
N SER A 8 30.84 -6.61 -4.83
CA SER A 8 29.49 -6.03 -4.77
C SER A 8 28.77 -6.57 -3.53
N LYS A 9 28.17 -5.67 -2.74
CA LYS A 9 27.34 -6.01 -1.58
C LYS A 9 26.05 -6.65 -2.10
N LEU A 10 25.99 -7.97 -2.03
CA LEU A 10 24.75 -8.74 -2.21
C LEU A 10 23.91 -8.54 -0.95
N ILE A 11 22.86 -7.71 -1.03
CA ILE A 11 21.83 -7.64 0.01
C ILE A 11 21.00 -8.92 -0.11
N LEU A 12 21.05 -9.71 0.96
CA LEU A 12 20.35 -10.98 1.09
C LEU A 12 18.86 -10.71 1.25
N ILE A 13 18.09 -10.97 0.20
CA ILE A 13 16.62 -10.99 0.22
C ILE A 13 16.19 -12.24 1.00
N THR A 14 15.64 -12.06 2.20
CA THR A 14 14.98 -13.12 2.95
C THR A 14 13.62 -13.40 2.33
N LEU A 15 13.56 -14.51 1.59
CA LEU A 15 12.35 -15.18 1.15
C LEU A 15 11.51 -15.54 2.40
N VAL A 16 10.32 -14.96 2.54
CA VAL A 16 9.35 -15.37 3.57
C VAL A 16 8.77 -16.70 3.14
N THR A 17 9.46 -17.78 3.49
CA THR A 17 8.92 -19.14 3.48
C THR A 17 7.93 -19.28 4.62
N SER A 18 6.76 -19.86 4.35
CA SER A 18 5.78 -20.29 5.35
C SER A 18 6.49 -20.89 6.55
N PHE A 19 6.41 -20.18 7.69
CA PHE A 19 6.94 -20.68 8.96
C PHE A 19 6.06 -21.86 9.40
N LEU A 20 6.47 -23.06 9.03
CA LEU A 20 6.32 -24.18 9.95
C LEU A 20 7.12 -23.79 11.19
N PHE A 21 6.46 -23.69 12.34
CA PHE A 21 7.12 -23.50 13.64
C PHE A 21 8.10 -24.66 13.89
N ALA A 22 9.32 -24.52 13.38
CA ALA A 22 10.49 -25.23 13.84
C ALA A 22 11.15 -24.34 14.90
N CYS A 23 10.66 -24.45 16.13
CA CYS A 23 11.21 -23.76 17.29
C CYS A 23 12.71 -24.08 17.41
N SER A 24 13.55 -23.06 17.30
CA SER A 24 14.89 -23.07 17.88
C SER A 24 14.88 -22.05 19.01
N GLY A 25 14.48 -22.54 20.19
CA GLY A 25 14.31 -21.76 21.41
C GLY A 25 13.42 -22.55 22.37
N ASP A 26 13.97 -22.91 23.52
CA ASP A 26 13.49 -23.91 24.48
C ASP A 26 12.20 -23.53 25.27
N ASP A 27 11.39 -22.60 24.75
CA ASP A 27 10.32 -21.91 25.52
C ASP A 27 8.89 -22.06 24.94
N ALA A 28 8.65 -23.03 24.05
CA ALA A 28 7.28 -23.37 23.66
C ALA A 28 6.62 -24.19 24.78
N ALA A 29 5.40 -23.83 25.18
CA ALA A 29 4.59 -24.58 26.14
C ALA A 29 4.56 -26.08 25.78
N VAL A 30 5.30 -26.90 26.53
CA VAL A 30 5.38 -28.34 26.28
C VAL A 30 4.12 -28.98 26.89
N PRO A 31 3.35 -29.77 26.12
CA PRO A 31 2.18 -30.45 26.67
C PRO A 31 2.55 -31.25 27.93
N ILE A 32 1.87 -30.97 29.04
CA ILE A 32 2.21 -31.54 30.34
C ILE A 32 1.53 -32.90 30.47
N ALA A 33 2.33 -33.97 30.39
CA ALA A 33 1.82 -35.32 30.59
C ALA A 33 1.13 -35.43 31.96
N ASN A 34 -0.13 -35.91 31.95
CA ASN A 34 -1.06 -36.08 33.08
C ASN A 34 -1.95 -34.88 33.46
N ASN A 35 -1.93 -33.76 32.73
CA ASN A 35 -3.00 -32.78 32.83
C ASN A 35 -4.26 -33.25 32.08
N PRO A 36 -5.45 -32.69 32.36
CA PRO A 36 -6.62 -32.87 31.50
C PRO A 36 -6.36 -32.32 30.09
N THR A 37 -7.10 -32.80 29.10
CA THR A 37 -7.07 -32.23 27.75
C THR A 37 -7.68 -30.83 27.71
N THR A 38 -7.50 -30.10 26.61
CA THR A 38 -8.14 -28.78 26.40
C THR A 38 -9.66 -28.85 26.54
N PHE A 39 -10.30 -29.91 26.03
CA PHE A 39 -11.74 -30.11 26.21
C PHE A 39 -12.10 -30.45 27.67
N GLU A 40 -11.33 -31.31 28.33
CA GLU A 40 -11.57 -31.66 29.74
C GLU A 40 -11.43 -30.45 30.67
N ILE A 41 -10.46 -29.55 30.42
CA ILE A 41 -10.35 -28.29 31.16
C ILE A 41 -11.63 -27.45 31.01
N ILE A 42 -12.19 -27.39 29.79
CA ILE A 42 -13.42 -26.64 29.53
C ILE A 42 -14.61 -27.29 30.23
N SER A 43 -14.78 -28.62 30.13
CA SER A 43 -15.91 -29.33 30.74
C SER A 43 -15.86 -29.39 32.27
N GLU A 44 -14.68 -29.34 32.87
CA GLU A 44 -14.53 -29.26 34.33
C GLU A 44 -14.75 -27.84 34.89
N SER A 45 -14.82 -26.83 34.02
CA SER A 45 -14.95 -25.44 34.45
C SER A 45 -16.41 -25.03 34.67
N PRO A 46 -16.77 -24.50 35.87
CA PRO A 46 -18.12 -24.00 36.13
C PRO A 46 -18.49 -22.75 35.32
N ASP A 47 -17.51 -22.04 34.76
CA ASP A 47 -17.72 -20.81 33.99
C ASP A 47 -17.80 -21.03 32.47
N HIS A 48 -17.77 -22.28 31.97
CA HIS A 48 -17.76 -22.59 30.52
C HIS A 48 -18.82 -23.62 30.12
N THR A 49 -19.93 -23.70 30.87
CA THR A 49 -21.00 -24.70 30.63
C THR A 49 -21.67 -24.53 29.27
N ILE A 50 -21.85 -23.29 28.80
CA ILE A 50 -22.41 -22.99 27.47
C ILE A 50 -21.43 -23.43 26.38
N LEU A 51 -20.13 -23.16 26.56
CA LEU A 51 -19.10 -23.58 25.61
C LEU A 51 -19.02 -25.11 25.52
N GLU A 52 -19.05 -25.81 26.65
CA GLU A 52 -19.07 -27.27 26.71
C GLU A 52 -20.22 -27.84 25.89
N ASP A 53 -21.46 -27.39 26.13
CA ASP A 53 -22.66 -27.85 25.43
C ASP A 53 -22.56 -27.62 23.91
N LEU A 54 -22.01 -26.47 23.50
CA LEU A 54 -21.80 -26.13 22.09
C LEU A 54 -20.71 -27.01 21.43
N LEU A 55 -19.62 -27.31 22.14
CA LEU A 55 -18.56 -28.19 21.65
C LEU A 55 -19.05 -29.64 21.50
N LEU A 56 -19.84 -30.14 22.46
CA LEU A 56 -20.46 -31.47 22.40
C LEU A 56 -21.47 -31.58 21.25
N SER A 57 -22.37 -30.60 21.12
CA SER A 57 -23.43 -30.63 20.09
C SER A 57 -22.89 -30.44 18.66
N SER A 58 -21.78 -29.72 18.49
CA SER A 58 -21.09 -29.53 17.20
C SER A 58 -20.12 -30.67 16.84
N GLY A 59 -19.84 -31.58 17.79
CA GLY A 59 -18.87 -32.67 17.67
C GLY A 59 -17.41 -32.20 17.63
N LEU A 60 -17.12 -31.00 18.12
CA LEU A 60 -15.77 -30.44 18.21
C LEU A 60 -14.99 -30.94 19.42
N ASP A 61 -15.67 -31.48 20.42
CA ASP A 61 -15.09 -32.16 21.59
C ASP A 61 -14.03 -33.21 21.18
N GLN A 62 -14.32 -34.04 20.19
CA GLN A 62 -13.40 -35.07 19.71
C GLN A 62 -12.20 -34.47 18.99
N ALA A 63 -12.43 -33.43 18.18
CA ALA A 63 -11.37 -32.73 17.48
C ALA A 63 -10.38 -32.11 18.48
N LEU A 64 -10.90 -31.37 19.46
CA LEU A 64 -10.10 -30.71 20.50
C LEU A 64 -9.30 -31.69 21.35
N ASN A 65 -9.80 -32.90 21.60
CA ASN A 65 -9.07 -33.95 22.32
C ASN A 65 -7.89 -34.56 21.54
N SER A 66 -7.88 -34.44 20.21
CA SER A 66 -6.96 -35.19 19.34
C SER A 66 -5.78 -34.38 18.81
N GLY A 67 -5.88 -33.05 18.80
CA GLY A 67 -4.82 -32.16 18.30
C GLY A 67 -4.14 -31.35 19.40
N ILE A 68 -3.11 -30.59 19.02
CA ILE A 68 -2.42 -29.64 19.90
C ILE A 68 -2.95 -28.23 19.62
N TYR A 69 -3.63 -27.61 20.58
CA TYR A 69 -4.36 -26.36 20.35
C TYR A 69 -4.16 -25.31 21.44
N THR A 70 -4.29 -24.06 21.04
CA THR A 70 -4.52 -22.93 21.92
C THR A 70 -5.97 -22.55 21.76
N VAL A 71 -6.75 -22.68 22.82
CA VAL A 71 -8.19 -22.44 22.82
C VAL A 71 -8.49 -21.19 23.62
N PHE A 72 -9.05 -20.17 22.98
CA PHE A 72 -9.58 -18.99 23.64
C PHE A 72 -11.03 -19.28 24.07
N ALA A 73 -11.22 -19.79 25.29
CA ALA A 73 -12.51 -20.29 25.76
C ALA A 73 -13.41 -19.13 26.28
N PRO A 74 -14.50 -18.76 25.58
CA PRO A 74 -15.43 -17.76 26.09
C PRO A 74 -16.18 -18.28 27.31
N THR A 75 -16.21 -17.48 28.37
CA THR A 75 -17.00 -17.78 29.57
C THR A 75 -18.51 -17.72 29.30
N ASP A 76 -19.32 -18.29 30.18
CA ASP A 76 -20.78 -18.24 30.10
C ASP A 76 -21.31 -16.79 30.08
N ALA A 77 -20.61 -15.88 30.77
CA ALA A 77 -20.91 -14.45 30.72
C ALA A 77 -20.67 -13.85 29.33
N ALA A 78 -19.64 -14.29 28.61
CA ALA A 78 -19.33 -13.84 27.25
C ALA A 78 -20.46 -14.17 26.27
N PHE A 79 -21.09 -15.35 26.39
CA PHE A 79 -22.22 -15.74 25.56
C PHE A 79 -23.48 -14.89 25.82
N GLY A 80 -23.59 -14.25 26.99
CA GLY A 80 -24.67 -13.32 27.28
C GLY A 80 -24.65 -12.03 26.44
N ASN A 81 -23.51 -11.72 25.80
CA ASN A 81 -23.31 -10.48 25.03
C ASN A 81 -23.55 -10.64 23.53
N ILE A 82 -23.89 -11.85 23.06
CA ILE A 82 -24.09 -12.15 21.64
C ILE A 82 -25.49 -12.74 21.39
N ASP A 83 -26.15 -12.29 20.33
CA ASP A 83 -27.37 -12.91 19.84
C ASP A 83 -27.05 -14.03 18.86
N THR A 84 -27.26 -15.28 19.28
CA THR A 84 -27.03 -16.47 18.47
C THR A 84 -28.31 -17.04 17.86
N SER A 85 -29.48 -16.42 18.08
CA SER A 85 -30.79 -17.04 17.77
C SER A 85 -31.02 -17.28 16.27
N ASN A 86 -30.30 -16.56 15.41
CA ASN A 86 -30.42 -16.63 13.96
C ASN A 86 -29.27 -17.38 13.28
N LEU A 87 -28.38 -18.01 14.06
CA LEU A 87 -27.25 -18.76 13.54
C LEU A 87 -27.63 -20.21 13.28
N SER A 88 -27.23 -20.73 12.13
CA SER A 88 -27.28 -22.17 11.85
C SER A 88 -26.19 -22.94 12.60
N ASP A 89 -26.37 -24.24 12.78
CA ASP A 89 -25.38 -25.12 13.43
C ASP A 89 -23.99 -25.02 12.77
N SER A 90 -23.96 -24.84 11.45
CA SER A 90 -22.71 -24.62 10.69
C SER A 90 -22.03 -23.31 11.09
N GLN A 91 -22.79 -22.22 11.20
CA GLN A 91 -22.26 -20.91 11.61
C GLN A 91 -21.78 -20.94 13.06
N VAL A 92 -22.53 -21.57 13.96
CA VAL A 92 -22.12 -21.77 15.35
C VAL A 92 -20.81 -22.56 15.40
N LYS A 93 -20.73 -23.68 14.68
CA LYS A 93 -19.51 -24.49 14.60
C LYS A 93 -18.31 -23.67 14.07
N ASN A 94 -18.50 -22.85 13.03
CA ASN A 94 -17.43 -22.03 12.50
C ASN A 94 -16.97 -20.95 13.51
N ILE A 95 -17.91 -20.35 14.26
CA ILE A 95 -17.57 -19.43 15.36
C ILE A 95 -16.75 -20.13 16.44
N LEU A 96 -17.12 -21.35 16.83
CA LEU A 96 -16.34 -22.13 17.81
C LEU A 96 -14.91 -22.40 17.29
N MET A 97 -14.77 -22.74 16.01
CA MET A 97 -13.45 -22.93 15.39
C MET A 97 -12.61 -21.64 15.33
N ASN A 98 -13.26 -20.48 15.35
CA ASN A 98 -12.59 -19.17 15.38
C ASN A 98 -11.91 -18.88 16.73
N HIS A 99 -12.23 -19.68 17.76
CA HIS A 99 -11.59 -19.63 19.07
C HIS A 99 -10.39 -20.58 19.18
N VAL A 100 -10.08 -21.34 18.13
CA VAL A 100 -9.06 -22.39 18.16
C VAL A 100 -7.93 -22.02 17.22
N VAL A 101 -6.70 -22.00 17.76
CA VAL A 101 -5.46 -21.81 17.01
C VAL A 101 -4.61 -23.07 17.10
N GLN A 102 -3.99 -23.47 16.00
CA GLN A 102 -3.10 -24.64 15.96
C GLN A 102 -1.82 -24.38 16.75
N GLY A 103 -1.42 -25.34 17.59
CA GLY A 103 -0.23 -25.25 18.45
C GLY A 103 -0.54 -24.81 19.88
N ALA A 104 0.45 -24.88 20.77
CA ALA A 104 0.31 -24.52 22.18
C ALA A 104 1.11 -23.25 22.46
N ALA A 105 0.43 -22.21 22.96
CA ALA A 105 1.05 -20.95 23.34
C ALA A 105 0.51 -20.48 24.69
N GLU A 106 1.41 -20.31 25.66
CA GLU A 106 1.14 -19.58 26.90
C GLU A 106 1.04 -18.08 26.61
N SER A 107 0.45 -17.33 27.54
CA SER A 107 0.28 -15.88 27.47
C SER A 107 1.61 -15.16 27.25
N SER A 108 2.70 -15.66 27.86
CA SER A 108 4.05 -15.15 27.67
C SER A 108 4.68 -15.45 26.31
N ASN A 109 4.12 -16.41 25.56
CA ASN A 109 4.55 -16.72 24.20
C ASN A 109 3.75 -15.93 23.14
N LEU A 110 2.62 -15.32 23.51
CA LEU A 110 1.83 -14.51 22.60
C LEU A 110 2.56 -13.19 22.30
N ILE A 111 2.45 -12.76 21.05
CA ILE A 111 2.99 -11.48 20.55
C ILE A 111 1.91 -10.75 19.78
N THR A 112 2.05 -9.43 19.62
CA THR A 112 1.16 -8.66 18.75
C THR A 112 1.36 -9.08 17.30
N ALA A 113 0.38 -9.80 16.73
CA ALA A 113 0.45 -10.38 15.39
C ALA A 113 -0.93 -10.88 14.92
N TYR A 114 -1.02 -11.17 13.62
CA TYR A 114 -2.10 -11.97 13.05
C TYR A 114 -1.76 -13.46 13.16
N LEU A 115 -2.69 -14.26 13.67
CA LEU A 115 -2.64 -15.72 13.71
C LEU A 115 -3.78 -16.30 12.86
N ASN A 116 -3.64 -17.53 12.39
CA ASN A 116 -4.74 -18.23 11.72
C ASN A 116 -5.51 -19.11 12.71
N THR A 117 -6.82 -18.95 12.73
CA THR A 117 -7.74 -19.83 13.45
C THR A 117 -8.10 -21.05 12.62
N LEU A 118 -8.81 -22.01 13.21
CA LEU A 118 -9.36 -23.14 12.46
C LEU A 118 -10.68 -22.81 11.75
N ALA A 119 -11.26 -21.62 11.97
CA ALA A 119 -12.42 -21.18 11.21
C ALA A 119 -12.02 -20.83 9.78
N VAL A 120 -12.99 -20.90 8.88
CA VAL A 120 -12.80 -20.61 7.45
C VAL A 120 -13.82 -19.59 6.96
N GLU A 121 -13.46 -18.82 5.94
CA GLU A 121 -14.41 -18.01 5.19
C GLU A 121 -15.35 -18.89 4.34
N SER A 122 -16.51 -18.35 3.95
CA SER A 122 -17.53 -19.09 3.22
C SER A 122 -18.12 -18.34 2.02
N LEU A 123 -17.57 -17.19 1.66
CA LEU A 123 -18.12 -16.30 0.63
C LEU A 123 -17.47 -16.48 -0.74
N SER A 124 -16.17 -16.82 -0.82
CA SER A 124 -15.50 -17.02 -2.11
C SER A 124 -15.75 -18.42 -2.72
N GLY A 125 -16.16 -19.37 -1.87
CA GLY A 125 -16.23 -20.80 -2.22
C GLY A 125 -14.91 -21.55 -1.98
N VAL A 126 -13.87 -20.88 -1.50
CA VAL A 126 -12.60 -21.46 -1.03
C VAL A 126 -12.53 -21.31 0.49
N GLU A 127 -12.23 -22.39 1.21
CA GLU A 127 -12.18 -22.40 2.68
C GLU A 127 -10.81 -21.89 3.18
N ASN A 128 -10.57 -20.58 3.06
CA ASN A 128 -9.37 -19.94 3.61
C ASN A 128 -9.52 -19.74 5.12
N ASN A 129 -8.49 -20.08 5.90
CA ASN A 129 -8.50 -19.89 7.35
C ASN A 129 -8.61 -18.41 7.74
N LEU A 130 -9.46 -18.11 8.71
CA LEU A 130 -9.67 -16.75 9.20
C LEU A 130 -8.52 -16.30 10.09
N SER A 131 -8.16 -15.02 9.96
CA SER A 131 -7.17 -14.39 10.82
C SER A 131 -7.76 -13.95 12.16
N LEU A 132 -6.91 -13.98 13.18
CA LEU A 132 -7.14 -13.49 14.53
C LEU A 132 -6.05 -12.48 14.85
N TYR A 133 -6.43 -11.23 15.06
CA TYR A 133 -5.48 -10.22 15.53
C TYR A 133 -5.32 -10.35 17.04
N VAL A 134 -4.12 -10.75 17.47
CA VAL A 134 -3.72 -10.76 18.88
C VAL A 134 -2.96 -9.48 19.14
N ASN A 135 -3.35 -8.72 20.17
CA ASN A 135 -2.62 -7.55 20.63
C ASN A 135 -2.24 -7.71 22.09
N VAL A 136 -0.93 -7.71 22.36
CA VAL A 136 -0.35 -7.91 23.68
C VAL A 136 0.06 -6.56 24.25
N GLY A 137 -0.74 -6.05 25.19
CA GLY A 137 -0.51 -4.79 25.88
C GLY A 137 -0.50 -4.99 27.40
N THR A 138 -1.24 -4.14 28.12
CA THR A 138 -1.53 -4.40 29.55
C THR A 138 -2.39 -5.64 29.72
N ASP A 139 -3.34 -5.81 28.80
CA ASP A 139 -4.14 -7.01 28.63
C ASP A 139 -3.84 -7.62 27.25
N ILE A 140 -4.17 -8.90 27.08
CA ILE A 140 -4.14 -9.57 25.78
C ILE A 140 -5.54 -9.46 25.17
N THR A 141 -5.64 -8.76 24.05
CA THR A 141 -6.90 -8.55 23.33
C THR A 141 -6.90 -9.27 21.99
N LEU A 142 -8.08 -9.72 21.58
CA LEU A 142 -8.34 -10.55 20.42
C LEU A 142 -9.39 -9.83 19.56
N ASN A 143 -9.03 -9.53 18.32
CA ASN A 143 -9.84 -8.72 17.39
C ASN A 143 -10.35 -7.41 18.02
N GLY A 144 -9.55 -6.83 18.94
CA GLY A 144 -9.84 -5.56 19.61
C GLY A 144 -11.02 -5.56 20.60
N LYS A 145 -11.69 -6.70 20.79
CA LYS A 145 -12.89 -6.80 21.65
C LYS A 145 -12.75 -7.81 22.78
N SER A 146 -12.37 -9.04 22.44
CA SER A 146 -12.29 -10.12 23.42
C SER A 146 -10.98 -10.03 24.19
N VAL A 147 -11.04 -10.17 25.50
CA VAL A 147 -9.90 -10.01 26.41
C VAL A 147 -9.65 -11.32 27.12
N VAL A 148 -8.39 -11.73 27.18
CA VAL A 148 -7.97 -12.88 27.98
C VAL A 148 -8.05 -12.51 29.46
N THR A 149 -8.95 -13.16 30.20
CA THR A 149 -9.18 -12.92 31.64
C THR A 149 -8.67 -14.05 32.53
N GLY A 150 -8.48 -15.25 31.97
CA GLY A 150 -7.93 -16.41 32.68
C GLY A 150 -6.89 -17.11 31.82
N PRO A 151 -5.65 -16.59 31.75
CA PRO A 151 -4.61 -17.16 30.91
C PRO A 151 -4.07 -18.48 31.48
N ASP A 152 -3.39 -19.24 30.60
CA ASP A 152 -2.46 -20.32 30.96
C ASP A 152 -3.06 -21.53 31.69
N ASN A 153 -4.27 -21.95 31.32
CA ASN A 153 -4.79 -23.24 31.75
C ASN A 153 -4.14 -24.35 30.92
N LEU A 154 -3.02 -24.87 31.40
CA LEU A 154 -2.17 -25.83 30.69
C LEU A 154 -2.84 -27.21 30.57
N ALA A 155 -2.96 -27.71 29.36
CA ALA A 155 -3.54 -29.02 29.05
C ALA A 155 -2.47 -30.05 28.67
N SER A 156 -2.84 -31.33 28.64
CA SER A 156 -1.99 -32.40 28.07
C SER A 156 -1.81 -32.31 26.56
N ASN A 157 -2.60 -31.48 25.88
CA ASN A 157 -2.59 -31.30 24.44
C ASN A 157 -2.76 -29.83 24.03
N GLY A 158 -2.29 -28.88 24.84
CA GLY A 158 -2.47 -27.47 24.51
C GLY A 158 -2.51 -26.51 25.68
N VAL A 159 -3.12 -25.35 25.44
CA VAL A 159 -3.39 -24.32 26.45
C VAL A 159 -4.81 -23.78 26.25
N VAL A 160 -5.53 -23.56 27.34
CA VAL A 160 -6.83 -22.87 27.34
C VAL A 160 -6.67 -21.49 27.99
N HIS A 161 -7.10 -20.46 27.29
CA HIS A 161 -7.17 -19.07 27.79
C HIS A 161 -8.63 -18.67 27.90
N SER A 162 -9.14 -18.41 29.10
CA SER A 162 -10.51 -17.92 29.26
C SER A 162 -10.63 -16.48 28.77
N VAL A 163 -11.70 -16.19 28.03
CA VAL A 163 -11.99 -14.87 27.47
C VAL A 163 -13.37 -14.34 27.86
N ASN A 164 -13.50 -13.02 27.92
CA ASN A 164 -14.72 -12.34 28.36
C ASN A 164 -15.74 -12.03 27.25
N GLU A 165 -15.39 -12.25 25.98
CA GLU A 165 -16.28 -12.05 24.84
C GLU A 165 -16.11 -13.18 23.81
N VAL A 166 -17.21 -13.53 23.14
CA VAL A 166 -17.18 -14.47 22.01
C VAL A 166 -16.47 -13.81 20.82
N ILE A 167 -15.46 -14.47 20.29
CA ILE A 167 -14.70 -14.08 19.10
C ILE A 167 -15.53 -14.44 17.85
N THR A 168 -16.38 -13.50 17.43
CA THR A 168 -17.19 -13.64 16.22
C THR A 168 -16.35 -13.71 14.96
N ILE A 169 -16.93 -14.21 13.87
CA ILE A 169 -16.32 -14.16 12.54
C ILE A 169 -16.02 -12.69 12.20
N PRO A 170 -14.75 -12.31 11.98
CA PRO A 170 -14.39 -10.93 11.66
C PRO A 170 -14.87 -10.56 10.26
N ASP A 171 -15.16 -9.28 10.06
CA ASP A 171 -15.17 -8.64 8.74
C ASP A 171 -13.86 -7.87 8.51
N VAL A 172 -13.63 -7.37 7.30
CA VAL A 172 -12.41 -6.61 6.98
C VAL A 172 -12.25 -5.33 7.83
N THR A 173 -13.34 -4.74 8.35
CA THR A 173 -13.27 -3.56 9.23
C THR A 173 -12.84 -3.92 10.65
N THR A 174 -13.05 -5.17 11.06
CA THR A 174 -12.65 -5.68 12.38
C THR A 174 -11.16 -5.49 12.60
N PHE A 175 -10.33 -5.79 11.59
CA PHE A 175 -8.88 -5.65 11.70
C PHE A 175 -8.42 -4.20 11.66
N ALA A 176 -9.06 -3.33 10.86
CA ALA A 176 -8.79 -1.90 10.85
C ALA A 176 -9.01 -1.27 12.23
N ILE A 177 -10.04 -1.69 12.95
CA ILE A 177 -10.35 -1.20 14.30
C ILE A 177 -9.42 -1.81 15.35
N ALA A 178 -9.09 -3.11 15.21
CA ALA A 178 -8.33 -3.85 16.21
C ALA A 178 -6.83 -3.50 16.20
N ASP A 179 -6.27 -3.26 15.02
CA ASP A 179 -4.85 -2.99 14.83
C ASP A 179 -4.57 -1.47 14.85
N PRO A 180 -3.84 -0.96 15.87
CA PRO A 180 -3.61 0.47 16.05
C PRO A 180 -2.78 1.10 14.91
N THR A 181 -2.14 0.29 14.07
CA THR A 181 -1.43 0.77 12.89
C THR A 181 -2.37 1.30 11.80
N PHE A 182 -3.69 1.10 11.93
CA PHE A 182 -4.72 1.60 11.00
C PHE A 182 -5.56 2.75 11.57
N GLY A 183 -5.16 3.39 12.66
CA GLY A 183 -5.89 4.50 13.27
C GLY A 183 -6.31 5.58 12.26
N THR A 184 -5.39 6.06 11.42
CA THR A 184 -5.69 7.07 10.39
C THR A 184 -6.62 6.52 9.29
N LEU A 185 -6.56 5.22 8.99
CA LEU A 185 -7.51 4.58 8.06
C LEU A 185 -8.92 4.59 8.65
N VAL A 186 -9.07 4.23 9.92
CA VAL A 186 -10.37 4.26 10.63
C VAL A 186 -10.92 5.68 10.65
N ASP A 187 -10.09 6.67 10.95
CA ASP A 187 -10.48 8.08 10.91
C ASP A 187 -10.92 8.49 9.49
N ALA A 188 -10.21 8.07 8.44
CA ALA A 188 -10.57 8.36 7.05
C ALA A 188 -11.89 7.70 6.62
N LEU A 189 -12.15 6.46 7.03
CA LEU A 189 -13.38 5.72 6.73
C LEU A 189 -14.62 6.30 7.45
N THR A 190 -14.40 7.01 8.55
CA THR A 190 -15.47 7.56 9.41
C THR A 190 -15.56 9.08 9.39
N LEU A 191 -14.72 9.75 8.59
CA LEU A 191 -14.69 11.20 8.51
C LEU A 191 -16.02 11.77 7.97
N ASP A 192 -16.48 12.86 8.60
CA ASP A 192 -17.67 13.57 8.14
C ASP A 192 -17.54 13.98 6.66
N GLY A 193 -18.57 13.68 5.87
CA GLY A 193 -18.59 13.96 4.43
C GLY A 193 -18.24 12.75 3.56
N GLN A 194 -17.80 11.64 4.16
CA GLN A 194 -17.56 10.39 3.45
C GLN A 194 -18.82 9.51 3.33
N PRO A 195 -18.89 8.63 2.32
CA PRO A 195 -19.84 7.53 2.28
C PRO A 195 -19.75 6.65 3.54
N ASP A 196 -20.81 5.90 3.81
CA ASP A 196 -20.82 4.90 4.89
C ASP A 196 -20.00 3.67 4.50
N PHE A 197 -18.67 3.85 4.49
CA PHE A 197 -17.71 2.79 4.19
C PHE A 197 -17.78 1.68 5.23
N VAL A 198 -18.02 2.01 6.51
CA VAL A 198 -18.13 1.01 7.57
C VAL A 198 -19.29 0.07 7.28
N ALA A 199 -20.49 0.58 7.00
CA ALA A 199 -21.63 -0.27 6.65
C ALA A 199 -21.40 -1.10 5.38
N THR A 200 -20.68 -0.54 4.40
CA THR A 200 -20.39 -1.22 3.14
C THR A 200 -19.37 -2.35 3.35
N LEU A 201 -18.25 -2.06 4.00
CA LEU A 201 -17.13 -2.97 4.20
C LEU A 201 -17.37 -4.00 5.31
N SER A 202 -18.33 -3.78 6.22
CA SER A 202 -18.77 -4.78 7.20
C SER A 202 -19.85 -5.73 6.64
N SER A 203 -20.34 -5.50 5.41
CA SER A 203 -21.39 -6.32 4.81
C SER A 203 -20.87 -7.70 4.42
N PHE A 204 -21.68 -8.73 4.65
CA PHE A 204 -21.47 -10.09 4.13
C PHE A 204 -22.27 -10.36 2.84
N GLN A 205 -22.90 -9.32 2.29
CA GLN A 205 -23.65 -9.36 1.04
C GLN A 205 -22.92 -8.58 -0.04
N ALA A 206 -23.26 -8.86 -1.31
CA ALA A 206 -22.75 -8.11 -2.46
C ALA A 206 -22.78 -6.59 -2.17
N PRO A 207 -21.65 -5.88 -2.35
CA PRO A 207 -20.49 -6.27 -3.15
C PRO A 207 -19.42 -7.12 -2.45
N ALA A 208 -19.64 -7.64 -1.24
CA ALA A 208 -18.75 -8.65 -0.65
C ALA A 208 -18.70 -9.94 -1.51
N PRO A 209 -17.58 -10.68 -1.53
CA PRO A 209 -16.38 -10.46 -0.73
C PRO A 209 -15.50 -9.31 -1.23
N PHE A 210 -14.67 -8.76 -0.34
CA PHE A 210 -13.75 -7.67 -0.63
C PHE A 210 -12.28 -8.11 -0.65
N THR A 211 -11.46 -7.44 -1.45
CA THR A 211 -10.01 -7.42 -1.27
C THR A 211 -9.62 -5.98 -0.95
N VAL A 212 -9.06 -5.75 0.24
CA VAL A 212 -8.75 -4.41 0.74
C VAL A 212 -7.24 -4.26 0.86
N PHE A 213 -6.68 -3.27 0.20
CA PHE A 213 -5.30 -2.83 0.41
C PHE A 213 -5.30 -1.81 1.55
N ALA A 214 -4.92 -2.19 2.77
CA ALA A 214 -5.03 -1.30 3.93
C ALA A 214 -3.72 -0.51 4.16
N PRO A 215 -3.71 0.83 4.01
CA PRO A 215 -2.54 1.64 4.33
C PRO A 215 -2.40 1.85 5.84
N THR A 216 -1.16 1.79 6.33
CA THR A 216 -0.82 2.07 7.73
C THR A 216 -0.84 3.57 8.06
N ASN A 217 -0.75 3.94 9.33
CA ASN A 217 -0.61 5.33 9.76
C ASN A 217 0.60 6.02 9.10
N ASP A 218 1.74 5.32 8.99
CA ASP A 218 2.95 5.84 8.33
C ASP A 218 2.74 6.06 6.83
N ALA A 219 1.92 5.20 6.20
CA ALA A 219 1.51 5.36 4.80
C ALA A 219 0.70 6.67 4.62
N PHE A 220 -0.18 7.01 5.55
CA PHE A 220 -0.92 8.28 5.53
C PHE A 220 -0.02 9.50 5.79
N VAL A 221 0.93 9.41 6.71
CA VAL A 221 1.93 10.49 6.94
C VAL A 221 2.70 10.81 5.66
N THR A 222 3.10 9.76 4.93
CA THR A 222 3.75 9.89 3.62
C THR A 222 2.82 10.58 2.62
N ALA A 223 1.57 10.11 2.52
CA ALA A 223 0.58 10.69 1.61
C ALA A 223 0.28 12.18 1.89
N PHE A 224 0.20 12.59 3.16
CA PHE A 224 -0.02 14.00 3.51
C PHE A 224 1.13 14.89 3.03
N THR A 225 2.36 14.40 3.17
CA THR A 225 3.56 15.11 2.70
C THR A 225 3.53 15.28 1.18
N GLU A 226 3.16 14.23 0.45
CA GLU A 226 3.11 14.24 -1.02
C GLU A 226 1.97 15.12 -1.55
N LEU A 227 0.82 15.14 -0.87
CA LEU A 227 -0.32 15.99 -1.21
C LEU A 227 -0.13 17.45 -0.76
N GLY A 228 0.89 17.75 0.03
CA GLY A 228 1.12 19.10 0.58
C GLY A 228 0.04 19.52 1.58
N VAL A 229 -0.55 18.57 2.30
CA VAL A 229 -1.60 18.79 3.30
C VAL A 229 -1.11 18.41 4.70
N GLU A 230 -1.77 18.89 5.75
CA GLU A 230 -1.38 18.59 7.14
C GLU A 230 -2.19 17.45 7.76
N SER A 231 -3.40 17.19 7.24
CA SER A 231 -4.34 16.24 7.82
C SER A 231 -5.39 15.74 6.82
N LEU A 232 -6.16 14.71 7.22
CA LEU A 232 -7.31 14.21 6.44
C LEU A 232 -8.33 15.30 6.10
N THR A 233 -8.55 16.26 7.01
CA THR A 233 -9.56 17.33 6.84
C THR A 233 -9.17 18.38 5.80
N ASP A 234 -7.90 18.40 5.38
CA ASP A 234 -7.40 19.29 4.34
C ASP A 234 -7.57 18.69 2.94
N ILE A 235 -7.91 17.39 2.85
CA ILE A 235 -8.15 16.68 1.59
C ILE A 235 -9.61 16.91 1.18
N ASP A 236 -9.85 17.22 -0.10
CA ASP A 236 -11.22 17.33 -0.61
C ASP A 236 -11.98 15.99 -0.40
N PRO A 237 -13.19 15.99 0.16
CA PRO A 237 -13.93 14.77 0.44
C PRO A 237 -14.17 13.87 -0.79
N THR A 238 -14.29 14.46 -1.98
CA THR A 238 -14.44 13.68 -3.22
C THR A 238 -13.15 12.96 -3.61
N ILE A 239 -12.00 13.60 -3.39
CA ILE A 239 -10.68 13.00 -3.57
C ILE A 239 -10.46 11.92 -2.52
N LEU A 240 -10.78 12.17 -1.25
CA LEU A 240 -10.63 11.17 -0.19
C LEU A 240 -11.54 9.96 -0.44
N THR A 241 -12.76 10.17 -0.91
CA THR A 241 -13.67 9.08 -1.34
C THR A 241 -13.05 8.28 -2.48
N SER A 242 -12.45 8.94 -3.49
CA SER A 242 -11.76 8.25 -4.59
C SER A 242 -10.58 7.42 -4.06
N ILE A 243 -9.72 8.02 -3.23
CA ILE A 243 -8.60 7.35 -2.56
C ILE A 243 -9.07 6.08 -1.86
N LEU A 244 -10.09 6.16 -0.98
CA LEU A 244 -10.56 5.00 -0.22
C LEU A 244 -11.15 3.91 -1.11
N ASN A 245 -11.87 4.27 -2.17
CA ASN A 245 -12.39 3.30 -3.14
C ASN A 245 -11.27 2.62 -3.94
N THR A 246 -10.19 3.33 -4.27
CA THR A 246 -9.03 2.76 -4.98
C THR A 246 -8.31 1.67 -4.17
N HIS A 247 -8.51 1.62 -2.85
CA HIS A 247 -7.97 0.54 -2.00
C HIS A 247 -8.86 -0.70 -1.94
N VAL A 248 -10.03 -0.73 -2.59
CA VAL A 248 -11.01 -1.79 -2.43
C VAL A 248 -11.37 -2.42 -3.77
N ILE A 249 -11.19 -3.73 -3.87
CA ILE A 249 -11.76 -4.55 -4.93
C ILE A 249 -13.03 -5.20 -4.38
N ALA A 250 -14.11 -5.13 -5.15
CA ALA A 250 -15.39 -5.74 -4.83
C ALA A 250 -15.61 -7.08 -5.54
N ASN A 251 -16.46 -7.92 -4.95
CA ASN A 251 -16.86 -9.25 -5.44
C ASN A 251 -15.69 -10.24 -5.61
N ALA A 252 -14.58 -10.02 -4.91
CA ALA A 252 -13.38 -10.84 -5.03
C ALA A 252 -12.65 -10.93 -3.69
N ASN A 253 -12.37 -12.16 -3.25
CA ASN A 253 -11.49 -12.47 -2.12
C ASN A 253 -10.16 -12.98 -2.69
N ILE A 254 -9.22 -12.09 -3.01
CA ILE A 254 -7.99 -12.44 -3.73
C ILE A 254 -6.86 -12.58 -2.72
N THR A 255 -6.48 -13.82 -2.41
CA THR A 255 -5.33 -14.11 -1.55
C THR A 255 -4.01 -13.82 -2.28
N SER A 256 -2.90 -13.76 -1.56
CA SER A 256 -1.56 -13.56 -2.15
C SER A 256 -1.20 -14.63 -3.19
N ALA A 257 -1.71 -15.85 -3.01
CA ALA A 257 -1.52 -16.96 -3.95
C ALA A 257 -2.30 -16.78 -5.26
N GLU A 258 -3.31 -15.91 -5.26
CA GLU A 258 -4.18 -15.61 -6.40
C GLU A 258 -3.89 -14.24 -7.02
N LEU A 259 -2.93 -13.48 -6.46
CA LEU A 259 -2.49 -12.22 -7.05
C LEU A 259 -1.81 -12.48 -8.41
N GLU A 260 -2.31 -11.82 -9.45
CA GLU A 260 -1.76 -11.87 -10.80
C GLU A 260 -1.24 -10.49 -11.21
N SER A 261 -0.09 -10.44 -11.89
CA SER A 261 0.44 -9.17 -12.40
C SER A 261 -0.45 -8.58 -13.51
N GLY A 262 -0.56 -7.25 -13.52
CA GLY A 262 -1.28 -6.47 -14.53
C GLY A 262 -2.20 -5.42 -13.93
N THR A 263 -3.05 -4.84 -14.78
CA THR A 263 -4.01 -3.81 -14.38
C THR A 263 -5.10 -4.40 -13.49
N ILE A 264 -5.25 -3.83 -12.29
CA ILE A 264 -6.27 -4.22 -11.32
C ILE A 264 -7.39 -3.18 -11.32
N GLU A 265 -8.63 -3.65 -11.47
CA GLU A 265 -9.83 -2.83 -11.30
C GLU A 265 -10.26 -2.82 -9.84
N THR A 266 -10.57 -1.62 -9.33
CA THR A 266 -11.02 -1.40 -7.96
C THR A 266 -12.39 -0.71 -7.97
N LEU A 267 -12.94 -0.37 -6.81
CA LEU A 267 -14.13 0.49 -6.73
C LEU A 267 -13.86 1.94 -7.13
N GLY A 268 -12.59 2.36 -7.11
CA GLY A 268 -12.12 3.67 -7.51
C GLY A 268 -11.37 3.57 -8.83
N GLU A 269 -10.09 3.92 -8.81
CA GLU A 269 -9.23 3.87 -9.99
C GLU A 269 -8.42 2.58 -10.08
N THR A 270 -7.82 2.34 -11.24
CA THR A 270 -6.97 1.16 -11.44
C THR A 270 -5.57 1.39 -10.85
N PHE A 271 -4.83 0.30 -10.67
CA PHE A 271 -3.38 0.34 -10.45
C PHE A 271 -2.74 -0.87 -11.13
N GLU A 272 -1.43 -0.82 -11.35
CA GLU A 272 -0.68 -1.96 -11.90
C GLU A 272 -0.11 -2.80 -10.75
N LEU A 273 -0.38 -4.11 -10.74
CA LEU A 273 0.18 -5.04 -9.78
C LEU A 273 1.36 -5.81 -10.37
N ASP A 274 2.42 -5.98 -9.57
CA ASP A 274 3.55 -6.86 -9.83
C ASP A 274 3.61 -7.91 -8.72
N ALA A 275 2.86 -9.00 -8.91
CA ALA A 275 2.70 -10.05 -7.91
C ALA A 275 4.03 -10.74 -7.49
N PRO A 276 4.96 -11.09 -8.41
CA PRO A 276 6.27 -11.62 -8.04
C PRO A 276 7.09 -10.75 -7.08
N ASN A 277 6.93 -9.43 -7.17
CA ASN A 277 7.64 -8.48 -6.32
C ASN A 277 6.79 -7.99 -5.13
N ALA A 278 5.52 -8.41 -5.03
CA ALA A 278 4.56 -7.93 -4.05
C ALA A 278 4.48 -6.39 -4.00
N THR A 279 4.52 -5.76 -5.18
CA THR A 279 4.45 -4.31 -5.33
C THR A 279 3.31 -3.93 -6.25
N LEU A 280 2.69 -2.79 -6.00
CA LEU A 280 1.75 -2.14 -6.91
C LEU A 280 2.29 -0.77 -7.33
N THR A 281 1.86 -0.31 -8.50
CA THR A 281 2.17 1.02 -9.04
C THR A 281 0.85 1.75 -9.24
N ASP A 282 0.66 2.85 -8.53
CA ASP A 282 -0.56 3.67 -8.65
C ASP A 282 -0.57 4.50 -9.95
N GLN A 283 -1.64 5.26 -10.18
CA GLN A 283 -1.73 6.16 -11.34
C GLN A 283 -0.66 7.27 -11.33
N ASN A 284 -0.08 7.53 -10.16
CA ASN A 284 1.05 8.44 -9.95
C ASN A 284 2.41 7.71 -9.99
N GLY A 285 2.50 6.53 -10.59
CA GLY A 285 3.79 5.90 -10.91
C GLY A 285 4.62 5.57 -9.67
N ARG A 286 4.03 5.70 -8.48
CA ARG A 286 4.67 5.44 -7.20
C ARG A 286 4.62 3.95 -6.98
N SER A 287 5.77 3.36 -6.71
CA SER A 287 5.87 1.97 -6.32
C SER A 287 5.54 1.82 -4.85
N ILE A 288 4.57 0.98 -4.54
CA ILE A 288 4.02 0.74 -3.21
C ILE A 288 4.18 -0.75 -2.91
N ALA A 289 4.87 -1.09 -1.82
CA ALA A 289 5.02 -2.47 -1.38
C ALA A 289 3.80 -2.94 -0.59
N ILE A 290 3.39 -4.18 -0.84
CA ILE A 290 2.49 -4.95 0.03
C ILE A 290 3.35 -5.58 1.13
N VAL A 291 3.14 -5.16 2.37
CA VAL A 291 4.01 -5.48 3.52
C VAL A 291 3.48 -6.61 4.39
N VAL A 292 2.17 -6.86 4.38
CA VAL A 292 1.53 -8.02 5.00
C VAL A 292 0.46 -8.50 4.05
N THR A 293 0.34 -9.81 3.85
CA THR A 293 -0.69 -10.41 3.01
C THR A 293 -1.61 -11.31 3.82
N ASP A 294 -2.77 -11.61 3.25
CA ASP A 294 -3.67 -12.68 3.70
C ASP A 294 -4.20 -12.50 5.13
N VAL A 295 -4.49 -11.26 5.52
CA VAL A 295 -5.28 -11.00 6.72
C VAL A 295 -6.75 -11.29 6.38
N GLN A 296 -7.12 -12.56 6.52
CA GLN A 296 -8.38 -13.12 6.05
C GLN A 296 -9.52 -12.81 7.03
N ALA A 297 -10.56 -12.15 6.53
CA ALA A 297 -11.85 -11.97 7.19
C ALA A 297 -12.90 -12.91 6.60
N GLY A 298 -14.07 -12.99 7.24
CA GLY A 298 -15.19 -13.76 6.73
C GLY A 298 -15.85 -13.17 5.49
N ASN A 299 -15.69 -11.87 5.23
CA ASN A 299 -16.26 -11.15 4.09
C ASN A 299 -15.21 -10.60 3.10
N GLY A 300 -13.98 -11.07 3.18
CA GLY A 300 -12.91 -10.59 2.32
C GLY A 300 -11.53 -10.78 2.93
N VAL A 301 -10.51 -10.23 2.29
CA VAL A 301 -9.11 -10.29 2.73
C VAL A 301 -8.51 -8.91 2.73
N VAL A 302 -7.61 -8.66 3.69
CA VAL A 302 -6.82 -7.44 3.80
C VAL A 302 -5.36 -7.74 3.45
N HIS A 303 -4.78 -6.91 2.58
CA HIS A 303 -3.35 -6.83 2.30
C HIS A 303 -2.85 -5.47 2.77
N VAL A 304 -1.85 -5.43 3.63
CA VAL A 304 -1.33 -4.17 4.18
C VAL A 304 -0.35 -3.55 3.21
N VAL A 305 -0.47 -2.25 2.95
CA VAL A 305 0.39 -1.52 2.02
C VAL A 305 1.22 -0.44 2.72
N SER A 306 2.41 -0.20 2.18
CA SER A 306 3.40 0.75 2.71
C SER A 306 3.07 2.23 2.45
N SER A 307 2.21 2.51 1.46
CA SER A 307 1.77 3.86 1.09
C SER A 307 0.29 3.84 0.71
N VAL A 308 -0.38 4.98 0.89
CA VAL A 308 -1.75 5.18 0.38
C VAL A 308 -1.70 5.15 -1.15
N ILE A 309 -2.50 4.30 -1.79
CA ILE A 309 -2.72 4.28 -3.24
C ILE A 309 -3.52 5.53 -3.61
N LEU A 310 -2.88 6.44 -4.33
CA LEU A 310 -3.51 7.69 -4.72
C LEU A 310 -4.15 7.50 -6.11
N PRO A 311 -5.38 8.02 -6.33
CA PRO A 311 -5.94 8.13 -7.66
C PRO A 311 -5.07 9.07 -8.51
N ASP A 312 -5.31 9.12 -9.82
CA ASP A 312 -4.79 10.18 -10.67
C ASP A 312 -5.21 11.51 -10.07
N LEU A 313 -4.23 12.19 -9.47
CA LEU A 313 -4.49 13.45 -8.80
C LEU A 313 -4.74 14.56 -9.82
N ASN A 314 -4.61 14.26 -11.13
CA ASN A 314 -4.53 15.23 -12.21
C ASN A 314 -3.53 16.36 -11.86
N LEU A 315 -2.58 16.03 -10.98
CA LEU A 315 -1.22 16.48 -11.08
C LEU A 315 -0.78 15.81 -12.38
N ASP A 316 -0.27 16.59 -13.34
CA ASP A 316 0.26 16.02 -14.58
C ASP A 316 1.00 14.70 -14.30
N PRO A 317 0.83 13.68 -15.15
CA PRO A 317 1.15 12.30 -14.85
C PRO A 317 2.54 12.18 -14.20
N PRO A 318 2.69 11.23 -13.28
CA PRO A 318 3.93 11.04 -12.58
C PRO A 318 5.09 10.87 -13.55
N PRO A 319 6.27 11.43 -13.22
CA PRO A 319 7.43 11.24 -14.05
C PRO A 319 7.79 9.75 -14.01
N SER A 320 7.49 9.04 -15.08
CA SER A 320 8.32 7.91 -15.48
C SER A 320 9.70 8.49 -15.81
N ALA A 321 10.52 8.63 -14.76
CA ALA A 321 11.83 9.28 -14.76
C ALA A 321 11.82 10.78 -15.15
N ASN A 322 12.08 11.63 -14.15
CA ASN A 322 12.61 13.00 -14.22
C ASN A 322 12.16 13.85 -15.44
N SER A 323 11.13 14.67 -15.26
CA SER A 323 10.61 15.58 -16.30
C SER A 323 10.30 16.98 -15.70
N VAL A 324 10.64 18.06 -16.41
CA VAL A 324 10.49 19.48 -16.01
C VAL A 324 10.09 20.39 -17.17
N GLU A 325 9.06 21.22 -17.00
CA GLU A 325 8.43 22.10 -18.00
C GLU A 325 9.20 23.42 -18.36
N MET A 326 9.16 23.82 -19.64
CA MET A 326 9.68 25.03 -20.28
C MET A 326 8.62 25.59 -21.23
N THR A 327 7.91 26.67 -20.87
CA THR A 327 6.91 27.30 -21.75
C THR A 327 7.53 28.33 -22.68
N VAL A 328 7.60 28.06 -23.99
CA VAL A 328 8.05 29.05 -24.99
C VAL A 328 6.90 30.00 -25.35
N GLY A 329 6.62 30.94 -24.46
CA GLY A 329 5.73 32.09 -24.69
C GLY A 329 6.15 32.95 -25.89
N ASN A 330 5.23 33.08 -26.83
CA ASN A 330 5.32 33.90 -28.02
C ASN A 330 4.17 34.90 -28.03
N ASN A 331 4.44 36.14 -27.62
CA ASN A 331 3.45 37.20 -27.70
C ASN A 331 3.55 37.92 -29.05
N GLY A 332 2.78 37.47 -30.04
CA GLY A 332 2.41 38.29 -31.20
C GLY A 332 3.08 38.02 -32.56
N ALA A 333 3.97 37.03 -32.73
CA ALA A 333 4.47 36.66 -34.06
C ALA A 333 4.94 35.21 -34.08
N SER A 334 4.29 34.30 -34.81
CA SER A 334 4.53 32.84 -34.91
C SER A 334 5.98 32.41 -35.26
N SER A 335 6.97 32.71 -34.42
CA SER A 335 8.40 32.64 -34.74
C SER A 335 9.18 31.59 -33.93
N TYR A 336 8.61 30.98 -32.90
CA TYR A 336 9.20 29.83 -32.21
C TYR A 336 8.22 28.65 -32.25
N PHE A 337 8.61 27.55 -32.90
CA PHE A 337 7.90 26.28 -32.82
C PHE A 337 8.88 25.12 -33.00
N VAL A 338 8.68 24.03 -32.27
CA VAL A 338 9.44 22.79 -32.48
C VAL A 338 8.97 22.14 -33.78
N SER A 339 9.89 21.88 -34.70
CA SER A 339 9.57 21.13 -35.92
C SER A 339 9.82 19.62 -35.78
N GLU A 340 10.69 19.21 -34.86
CA GLU A 340 11.14 17.82 -34.68
C GLU A 340 11.78 17.65 -33.28
N ILE A 341 11.52 16.52 -32.62
CA ILE A 341 12.23 16.08 -31.40
C ILE A 341 12.78 14.69 -31.73
N ILE A 342 14.09 14.50 -31.64
CA ILE A 342 14.71 13.19 -31.89
C ILE A 342 15.04 12.56 -30.54
N GLY A 343 14.21 11.61 -30.09
CA GLY A 343 14.48 10.83 -28.87
C GLY A 343 13.25 10.37 -28.08
N ASP A 344 12.08 11.01 -28.25
CA ASP A 344 10.81 10.58 -27.67
C ASP A 344 9.64 11.21 -28.44
N GLU A 345 8.55 10.47 -28.66
CA GLU A 345 7.42 10.84 -29.54
C GLU A 345 6.30 11.62 -28.81
N ASN A 346 6.44 11.92 -27.50
CA ASN A 346 5.35 12.44 -26.66
C ASN A 346 5.68 13.75 -25.92
N VAL A 347 5.98 14.87 -26.61
CA VAL A 347 6.36 16.11 -25.88
C VAL A 347 5.50 17.35 -26.18
N THR A 348 4.76 17.43 -27.28
CA THR A 348 3.74 18.49 -27.51
C THR A 348 3.05 18.25 -28.86
N PRO A 349 1.84 18.74 -29.11
CA PRO A 349 1.39 18.96 -30.49
C PRO A 349 2.37 19.90 -31.21
N LEU A 350 2.98 19.39 -32.29
CA LEU A 350 3.81 20.17 -33.20
C LEU A 350 2.97 21.30 -33.84
N ASN A 351 3.58 22.46 -34.09
CA ASN A 351 2.95 23.65 -34.72
C ASN A 351 1.87 24.38 -33.89
N VAL A 352 1.90 24.31 -32.56
CA VAL A 352 1.04 25.11 -31.68
C VAL A 352 1.84 26.23 -31.00
N ALA A 353 1.27 27.44 -30.93
CA ALA A 353 1.87 28.59 -30.24
C ALA A 353 1.94 28.36 -28.73
N ASN A 354 2.97 28.87 -28.06
CA ASN A 354 3.17 28.73 -26.61
C ASN A 354 3.29 27.27 -26.15
N SER A 355 4.06 26.45 -26.88
CA SER A 355 4.30 25.08 -26.46
C SER A 355 5.22 25.03 -25.24
N SER A 356 4.80 24.25 -24.25
CA SER A 356 5.61 23.85 -23.10
C SER A 356 6.37 22.58 -23.43
N TRP A 357 7.67 22.55 -23.19
CA TRP A 357 8.54 21.39 -23.44
C TRP A 357 9.26 20.98 -22.18
N ILE A 358 9.90 19.81 -22.18
CA ILE A 358 10.65 19.35 -21.01
C ILE A 358 12.14 19.17 -21.31
N LEU A 359 13.01 19.84 -20.54
CA LEU A 359 14.47 19.67 -20.61
C LEU A 359 14.96 18.69 -19.53
N THR A 360 15.72 17.68 -19.94
CA THR A 360 16.20 16.57 -19.11
C THR A 360 17.72 16.47 -19.22
N GLU A 361 18.42 16.40 -18.08
CA GLU A 361 19.86 16.18 -18.04
C GLU A 361 20.25 14.88 -18.80
N GLY A 362 21.29 14.97 -19.62
CA GLY A 362 21.77 13.90 -20.48
C GLY A 362 21.05 13.79 -21.83
N THR A 363 19.95 14.51 -22.04
CA THR A 363 19.17 14.46 -23.29
C THR A 363 19.67 15.51 -24.29
N ARG A 364 19.70 15.12 -25.56
CA ARG A 364 20.00 16.01 -26.68
C ARG A 364 18.73 16.57 -27.31
N TYR A 365 18.68 17.89 -27.43
CA TYR A 365 17.61 18.65 -28.05
C TYR A 365 18.06 19.20 -29.40
N LYS A 366 17.12 19.23 -30.35
CA LYS A 366 17.29 19.87 -31.66
C LYS A 366 16.12 20.80 -31.91
N LEU A 367 16.38 22.09 -32.00
CA LEU A 367 15.33 23.09 -32.16
C LEU A 367 15.43 23.69 -33.56
N THR A 368 14.30 23.81 -34.24
CA THR A 368 14.20 24.63 -35.46
C THR A 368 13.59 25.98 -35.13
N ILE A 369 14.33 27.05 -35.42
CA ILE A 369 13.92 28.43 -35.18
C ILE A 369 13.48 29.06 -36.50
N LEU A 370 12.16 29.15 -36.71
CA LEU A 370 11.63 29.82 -37.90
C LEU A 370 11.72 31.35 -37.77
N GLY A 371 12.36 31.99 -38.76
CA GLY A 371 12.56 33.43 -38.73
C GLY A 371 13.67 33.87 -37.77
N ALA A 372 14.66 33.01 -37.52
CA ALA A 372 15.79 33.28 -36.63
C ALA A 372 16.58 34.57 -36.92
N SER A 373 16.59 35.04 -38.18
CA SER A 373 17.17 36.34 -38.52
C SER A 373 16.46 37.53 -37.84
N SER A 374 15.19 37.36 -37.49
CA SER A 374 14.35 38.34 -36.78
C SER A 374 14.11 37.95 -35.32
N HIS A 375 14.30 36.67 -34.98
CA HIS A 375 14.02 36.11 -33.66
C HIS A 375 15.14 35.19 -33.18
N PRO A 376 16.38 35.67 -33.04
CA PRO A 376 17.49 34.86 -32.57
C PRO A 376 17.21 34.34 -31.16
N PHE A 377 17.48 33.05 -30.91
CA PHE A 377 17.17 32.34 -29.67
C PHE A 377 18.42 32.18 -28.79
N GLU A 378 18.24 32.32 -27.48
CA GLU A 378 19.26 32.07 -26.47
C GLU A 378 18.69 31.35 -25.25
N LEU A 379 19.55 30.59 -24.58
CA LEU A 379 19.36 30.12 -23.21
C LEU A 379 20.29 30.92 -22.30
N ARG A 380 19.76 31.35 -21.15
CA ARG A 380 20.45 32.26 -20.22
C ARG A 380 20.37 31.78 -18.79
N ASN A 381 21.36 32.19 -17.99
CA ASN A 381 21.35 31.98 -16.55
C ASN A 381 20.50 33.03 -15.82
N SER A 382 20.41 32.88 -14.49
CA SER A 382 19.64 33.78 -13.61
C SER A 382 20.15 35.23 -13.63
N ASN A 383 21.45 35.44 -13.87
CA ASN A 383 22.06 36.76 -14.03
C ASN A 383 21.75 37.39 -15.41
N GLY A 384 21.25 36.59 -16.36
CA GLY A 384 20.92 37.03 -17.71
C GLY A 384 22.09 36.91 -18.70
N ASP A 385 23.18 36.27 -18.32
CA ASP A 385 24.30 35.96 -19.22
C ASP A 385 23.91 34.81 -20.17
N ALA A 386 24.42 34.84 -21.39
CA ALA A 386 24.16 33.80 -22.38
C ALA A 386 24.91 32.51 -22.00
N LEU A 387 24.17 31.40 -21.96
CA LEU A 387 24.70 30.05 -21.79
C LEU A 387 24.92 29.41 -23.16
N LEU A 388 23.90 29.50 -24.03
CA LEU A 388 23.93 29.08 -25.43
C LEU A 388 23.25 30.15 -26.30
N SER A 389 23.87 30.53 -27.42
CA SER A 389 23.40 31.62 -28.28
C SER A 389 23.62 31.34 -29.77
N GLN A 390 22.66 31.75 -30.60
CA GLN A 390 22.84 31.77 -32.06
C GLN A 390 23.91 32.77 -32.54
N SER A 391 24.39 33.64 -31.66
CA SER A 391 25.43 34.64 -31.98
C SER A 391 26.84 34.19 -31.58
N ASN A 392 27.00 32.97 -31.07
CA ASN A 392 28.26 32.42 -30.56
C ASN A 392 28.86 33.23 -29.38
N GLU A 393 28.03 33.60 -28.41
CA GLU A 393 28.40 34.41 -27.24
C GLU A 393 28.12 33.68 -25.91
N GLY A 394 27.71 32.41 -25.97
CA GLY A 394 27.32 31.60 -24.81
C GLY A 394 28.49 30.92 -24.11
N SER A 395 28.45 30.84 -22.78
CA SER A 395 29.52 30.26 -21.97
C SER A 395 29.70 28.73 -22.14
N PHE A 396 28.68 28.01 -22.61
CA PHE A 396 28.69 26.54 -22.75
C PHE A 396 28.91 26.06 -24.19
N GLU A 397 29.04 26.95 -25.17
CA GLU A 397 29.08 26.58 -26.59
C GLU A 397 30.36 25.84 -27.00
N ALA A 398 31.46 26.06 -26.27
CA ALA A 398 32.72 25.36 -26.46
C ALA A 398 32.81 24.03 -25.70
N ASP A 399 31.82 23.71 -24.86
CA ASP A 399 31.78 22.46 -24.13
C ASP A 399 31.45 21.30 -25.07
N THR A 400 32.42 20.41 -25.26
CA THR A 400 32.27 19.22 -26.11
C THR A 400 31.21 18.24 -25.61
N ALA A 401 30.86 18.26 -24.32
CA ALA A 401 29.80 17.42 -23.75
C ALA A 401 28.40 17.98 -24.03
N VAL A 402 28.28 19.31 -24.12
CA VAL A 402 27.05 19.97 -24.59
C VAL A 402 26.86 19.73 -26.09
N ASP A 403 27.95 19.69 -26.88
CA ASP A 403 27.94 19.50 -28.33
C ASP A 403 26.92 20.43 -29.03
N PHE A 404 27.05 21.72 -28.70
CA PHE A 404 26.20 22.78 -29.21
C PHE A 404 26.43 23.00 -30.71
N GLN A 405 25.35 23.03 -31.49
CA GLN A 405 25.39 23.31 -32.92
C GLN A 405 24.29 24.29 -33.30
N THR A 406 24.63 25.28 -34.12
CA THR A 406 23.65 26.21 -34.67
C THR A 406 24.05 26.66 -36.07
N ASP A 407 23.06 26.81 -36.95
CA ASP A 407 23.23 27.30 -38.33
C ASP A 407 22.28 28.47 -38.65
N GLY A 408 21.81 29.14 -37.60
CA GLY A 408 20.78 30.17 -37.68
C GLY A 408 19.37 29.58 -37.67
N GLN A 409 19.07 28.50 -38.37
CA GLN A 409 17.73 27.89 -38.30
C GLN A 409 17.66 26.73 -37.32
N GLN A 410 18.79 26.11 -36.99
CA GLN A 410 18.90 25.04 -36.01
C GLN A 410 19.59 25.54 -34.73
N PHE A 411 19.20 24.94 -33.60
CA PHE A 411 19.78 25.19 -32.28
C PHE A 411 19.77 23.86 -31.52
N ASP A 412 20.88 23.15 -31.55
CA ASP A 412 21.03 21.79 -31.03
C ASP A 412 21.96 21.80 -29.82
N PHE A 413 21.63 21.06 -28.75
CA PHE A 413 22.47 20.95 -27.56
C PHE A 413 22.13 19.72 -26.73
N THR A 414 23.05 19.31 -25.88
CA THR A 414 22.85 18.30 -24.83
C THR A 414 22.82 18.99 -23.48
N VAL A 415 21.84 18.68 -22.64
CA VAL A 415 21.76 19.24 -21.28
C VAL A 415 22.76 18.51 -20.39
N THR A 416 23.92 19.09 -20.13
CA THR A 416 24.87 18.55 -19.14
C THR A 416 24.48 18.98 -17.73
N SER A 417 25.00 18.32 -16.69
CA SER A 417 24.76 18.70 -15.28
C SER A 417 25.18 20.15 -15.01
N GLU A 418 26.30 20.59 -15.59
CA GLU A 418 26.79 21.96 -15.45
C GLU A 418 25.90 22.99 -16.16
N LEU A 419 25.41 22.66 -17.36
CA LEU A 419 24.47 23.53 -18.09
C LEU A 419 23.13 23.60 -17.36
N ALA A 420 22.64 22.47 -16.85
CA ALA A 420 21.41 22.35 -16.08
C ALA A 420 21.43 23.26 -14.84
N ALA A 421 22.54 23.24 -14.09
CA ALA A 421 22.70 24.02 -12.87
C ALA A 421 22.64 25.55 -13.09
N GLU A 422 22.95 26.02 -14.30
CA GLU A 422 22.93 27.45 -14.63
C GLU A 422 21.68 27.90 -15.39
N LEU A 423 20.96 26.98 -16.04
CA LEU A 423 19.82 27.31 -16.90
C LEU A 423 18.69 27.98 -16.11
N ASN A 424 18.14 29.08 -16.65
CA ASN A 424 17.09 29.82 -15.95
C ASN A 424 15.98 30.34 -16.86
N LYS A 425 16.31 30.73 -18.08
CA LYS A 425 15.33 31.33 -19.01
C LYS A 425 15.79 31.20 -20.45
N TYR A 426 14.83 31.24 -21.38
CA TYR A 426 15.10 31.48 -22.79
C TYR A 426 14.81 32.94 -23.13
N PHE A 427 15.46 33.44 -24.17
CA PHE A 427 15.39 34.85 -24.53
C PHE A 427 15.58 35.07 -26.03
N CYS A 428 14.79 35.98 -26.61
CA CYS A 428 15.06 36.55 -27.92
C CYS A 428 15.91 37.81 -27.81
N THR A 429 17.09 37.86 -28.45
CA THR A 429 17.98 39.03 -28.33
C THR A 429 17.46 40.30 -29.00
N ILE A 430 16.51 40.17 -29.92
CA ILE A 430 15.88 41.31 -30.62
C ILE A 430 14.59 41.74 -29.94
N HIS A 431 13.78 40.79 -29.47
CA HIS A 431 12.45 41.04 -28.93
C HIS A 431 12.40 40.68 -27.45
N SER A 432 12.63 41.66 -26.58
CA SER A 432 12.64 41.46 -25.12
C SER A 432 11.35 40.90 -24.54
N GLY A 433 10.21 41.01 -25.24
CA GLY A 433 8.94 40.38 -24.87
C GLY A 433 8.83 38.89 -25.18
N MET A 434 9.81 38.30 -25.88
CA MET A 434 9.87 36.87 -26.20
C MET A 434 10.91 36.19 -25.32
N ASN A 435 10.54 35.99 -24.06
CA ASN A 435 11.35 35.32 -23.06
C ASN A 435 10.43 34.56 -22.09
N GLY A 436 10.99 33.60 -21.37
CA GLY A 436 10.27 32.85 -20.35
C GLY A 436 11.22 32.00 -19.54
N MET A 437 10.75 31.58 -18.37
CA MET A 437 11.54 30.77 -17.46
C MET A 437 11.79 29.38 -18.06
N VAL A 438 12.94 28.83 -17.72
CA VAL A 438 13.33 27.45 -18.01
C VAL A 438 13.75 26.85 -16.68
N SER A 439 13.13 25.73 -16.33
CA SER A 439 13.56 24.92 -15.20
C SER A 439 14.26 23.68 -15.74
N VAL A 440 15.29 23.20 -15.04
CA VAL A 440 16.01 21.96 -15.36
C VAL A 440 16.12 21.17 -14.07
N GLN A 441 15.93 19.85 -14.14
CA GLN A 441 16.30 18.94 -13.07
C GLN A 441 17.38 17.99 -13.56
#